data_AF-A0A8C5M982-F1
#
_entry.id   AF-A0A8C5M982-F1
#
_cell.length_a   1.000
_cell.length_b   1.000
_cell.length_c   1.000
_cell.angle_alpha   90.00
_cell.angle_beta   90.00
_cell.angle_gamma   90.00
#
_symmetry.space_group_name_H-M   'P 1'
#
loop_
_entity.id
_entity.type
_entity.pdbx_description
1 polymer ?
#
loop_
_entity_poly.entity_id
_entity_poly.type
_entity_poly.pdbx_seq_one_letter_code
_entity_poly.pdbx_strand_id
1 'polypeptide(L)'
;MDQWTLQMGYPVITILRNETVDDVLKITQEHFLYNTDASIRDPEAKNKSYLWQIPLTIAVGNTSHISPQTIIWVSNKSEHHRIPTLDENNWVLGNIDQIGYFRVNYDIRNWRLLIDQLMRNSEVISVSNRAGLIDDAFNLARAGYLSQNIPLEILRYLSDEKDFLPWHAASRALYPLDKLLDRTEDYSIFSEYILKQVATMYFRLGWPSNGHNGSVVQTSYQAEELRREVIMLACSFGNKQCHQKAATMISDWISSNRNRIPPNVRDIVYCTGVSLMDEDVWEFIWMKFHSSTAVSEKKILLEALTCSDNRNLLNRLLNLSLNSEVVLDQDAIDVIIHVARNPHGRDLAWKFFRDKWKILNARYE
;
A
#
# COMPACT_ATOMS: atom_id res chain seq x y z
N MET A 1 -11.89 -10.51 26.72
CA MET A 1 -11.14 -9.43 26.04
C MET A 1 -9.70 -9.33 26.51
N ASP A 2 -9.37 -9.83 27.70
CA ASP A 2 -8.04 -9.75 28.32
C ASP A 2 -6.89 -10.15 27.39
N GLN A 3 -7.02 -11.26 26.66
CA GLN A 3 -6.00 -11.71 25.69
C GLN A 3 -5.82 -10.77 24.49
N TRP A 4 -6.74 -9.84 24.24
CA TRP A 4 -6.63 -8.83 23.18
C TRP A 4 -6.15 -7.47 23.71
N THR A 5 -6.25 -7.21 25.01
CA THR A 5 -5.98 -5.89 25.60
C THR A 5 -4.79 -5.87 26.57
N LEU A 6 -4.43 -7.01 27.16
CA LEU A 6 -3.35 -7.10 28.17
C LEU A 6 -2.05 -7.69 27.63
N GLN A 7 -2.04 -8.18 26.39
CA GLN A 7 -0.84 -8.65 25.70
C GLN A 7 -0.64 -7.90 24.39
N MET A 8 0.62 -7.65 24.04
CA MET A 8 0.98 -6.95 22.82
C MET A 8 0.84 -7.86 21.59
N GLY A 9 0.67 -7.22 20.43
CA GLY A 9 0.65 -7.90 19.13
C GLY A 9 -0.68 -8.56 18.81
N TYR A 10 -0.67 -9.40 17.79
CA TYR A 10 -1.84 -10.11 17.28
C TYR A 10 -1.42 -11.46 16.68
N PRO A 11 -2.35 -12.42 16.53
CA PRO A 11 -2.02 -13.73 16.00
C PRO A 11 -2.01 -13.78 14.46
N VAL A 12 -1.24 -14.73 13.94
CA VAL A 12 -1.49 -15.33 12.62
C VAL A 12 -2.16 -16.67 12.83
N ILE A 13 -3.23 -16.91 12.09
CA ILE A 13 -3.92 -18.20 12.00
C ILE A 13 -3.44 -18.91 10.75
N THR A 14 -2.88 -20.11 10.90
CA THR A 14 -2.54 -20.97 9.75
C THR A 14 -3.58 -22.08 9.62
N ILE A 15 -4.26 -22.12 8.48
CA ILE A 15 -5.26 -23.13 8.14
C ILE A 15 -4.63 -24.13 7.16
N LEU A 16 -4.49 -25.37 7.60
CA LEU A 16 -3.91 -26.45 6.81
C LEU A 16 -4.99 -27.51 6.57
N ARG A 17 -5.12 -27.97 5.32
CA ARG A 17 -5.88 -29.20 5.05
C ARG A 17 -5.17 -30.39 5.67
N ASN A 18 -5.93 -31.29 6.28
CA ASN A 18 -5.38 -32.55 6.76
C ASN A 18 -5.10 -33.46 5.56
N GLU A 19 -3.87 -33.99 5.48
CA GLU A 19 -3.45 -34.89 4.40
C GLU A 19 -4.05 -36.30 4.53
N THR A 20 -4.53 -36.66 5.72
CA THR A 20 -4.93 -38.04 6.06
C THR A 20 -6.44 -38.26 6.17
N VAL A 21 -7.20 -37.18 6.39
CA VAL A 21 -8.65 -37.26 6.60
C VAL A 21 -9.30 -36.12 5.84
N ASP A 22 -10.11 -36.47 4.85
CA ASP A 22 -10.95 -35.53 4.11
C ASP A 22 -11.85 -34.74 5.08
N ASP A 23 -12.23 -33.53 4.70
CA ASP A 23 -13.05 -32.61 5.50
C ASP A 23 -12.44 -32.14 6.82
N VAL A 24 -11.17 -32.41 7.14
CA VAL A 24 -10.55 -31.94 8.39
C VAL A 24 -9.53 -30.84 8.12
N LEU A 25 -9.67 -29.72 8.82
CA LEU A 25 -8.67 -28.66 8.86
C LEU A 25 -7.88 -28.73 10.16
N LYS A 26 -6.57 -28.60 10.07
CA LYS A 26 -5.70 -28.28 11.19
C LYS A 26 -5.54 -26.76 11.23
N ILE A 27 -5.95 -26.15 12.32
CA ILE A 27 -5.89 -24.71 12.54
C ILE A 27 -4.90 -24.44 13.66
N THR A 28 -3.89 -23.61 13.39
CA THR A 28 -2.90 -23.22 14.39
C THR A 28 -2.87 -21.71 14.57
N GLN A 29 -2.64 -21.26 15.80
CA GLN A 29 -2.41 -19.85 16.10
C GLN A 29 -1.00 -19.65 16.66
N GLU A 30 -0.40 -18.54 16.30
CA GLU A 30 0.88 -18.07 16.86
C GLU A 30 0.97 -16.55 16.78
N HIS A 31 1.84 -15.95 17.59
CA HIS A 31 2.09 -14.52 17.56
C HIS A 31 2.77 -14.14 16.23
N PHE A 32 2.13 -13.27 15.44
CA PHE A 32 2.69 -12.81 14.17
C PHE A 32 3.86 -11.83 14.41
N LEU A 33 5.04 -12.17 13.91
CA LEU A 33 6.25 -11.34 14.00
C LEU A 33 6.92 -11.26 12.62
N TYR A 34 7.39 -10.07 12.22
CA TYR A 34 8.14 -9.90 10.96
C TYR A 34 9.54 -10.52 10.99
N ASN A 35 10.10 -10.73 12.19
CA ASN A 35 11.38 -11.41 12.37
C ASN A 35 11.15 -12.57 13.33
N THR A 36 10.94 -13.75 12.77
CA THR A 36 10.75 -15.01 13.52
C THR A 36 12.00 -15.42 14.29
N ASP A 37 13.19 -15.01 13.82
CA ASP A 37 14.48 -15.25 14.47
C ASP A 37 14.87 -14.16 15.48
N ALA A 38 14.11 -13.07 15.57
CA ALA A 38 14.36 -12.04 16.57
C ALA A 38 14.15 -12.66 17.94
N SER A 39 15.26 -12.94 18.63
CA SER A 39 15.21 -13.29 20.04
C SER A 39 14.46 -12.18 20.77
N ILE A 40 13.29 -12.49 21.33
CA ILE A 40 12.59 -11.60 22.25
C ILE A 40 13.60 -11.23 23.34
N ARG A 41 14.03 -9.96 23.34
CA ARG A 41 15.10 -9.46 24.21
C ARG A 41 14.67 -9.46 25.68
N ASP A 42 13.37 -9.46 25.92
CA ASP A 42 12.76 -9.59 27.23
C ASP A 42 12.57 -11.08 27.60
N PRO A 43 13.29 -11.60 28.61
CA PRO A 43 13.14 -12.97 29.09
C PRO A 43 11.72 -13.30 29.56
N GLU A 44 10.96 -12.33 30.09
CA GLU A 44 9.58 -12.54 30.54
C GLU A 44 8.62 -12.73 29.36
N ALA A 45 8.78 -11.93 28.30
CA ALA A 45 8.00 -12.07 27.07
C ALA A 45 8.37 -13.35 26.29
N LYS A 46 9.61 -13.85 26.42
CA LYS A 46 10.04 -15.13 25.82
C LYS A 46 9.36 -16.36 26.46
N ASN A 47 8.97 -16.25 27.74
CA ASN A 47 8.27 -17.30 28.48
C ASN A 47 6.74 -17.19 28.41
N LYS A 48 6.18 -16.12 27.82
CA LYS A 48 4.73 -15.97 27.66
C LYS A 48 4.24 -16.79 26.46
N SER A 49 3.38 -17.76 26.73
CA SER A 49 2.60 -18.43 25.68
C SER A 49 1.53 -17.44 25.19
N TYR A 50 1.83 -16.69 24.14
CA TYR A 50 0.87 -15.84 23.46
C TYR A 50 -0.24 -16.69 22.84
N LEU A 51 -1.43 -16.62 23.42
CA LEU A 51 -2.65 -17.26 22.93
C LEU A 51 -3.81 -16.27 23.01
N TRP A 52 -4.71 -16.39 22.05
CA TRP A 52 -5.92 -15.60 21.94
C TRP A 52 -7.15 -16.51 21.82
N GLN A 53 -8.28 -16.04 22.34
CA GLN A 53 -9.61 -16.55 22.01
C GLN A 53 -10.04 -15.88 20.71
N ILE A 54 -9.97 -16.62 19.62
CA ILE A 54 -10.16 -16.08 18.27
C ILE A 54 -11.49 -16.59 17.71
N PRO A 55 -12.48 -15.72 17.45
CA PRO A 55 -13.67 -16.09 16.69
C PRO A 55 -13.33 -16.12 15.20
N LEU A 56 -12.80 -17.26 14.74
CA LEU A 56 -12.43 -17.46 13.35
C LEU A 56 -13.68 -17.76 12.51
N THR A 57 -14.02 -16.83 11.63
CA THR A 57 -15.04 -17.07 10.59
C THR A 57 -14.39 -17.82 9.42
N ILE A 58 -15.05 -18.86 8.93
CA ILE A 58 -14.60 -19.69 7.80
C ILE A 58 -15.73 -19.84 6.80
N ALA A 59 -15.40 -19.71 5.51
CA ALA A 59 -16.27 -20.13 4.41
C ALA A 59 -15.51 -21.04 3.44
N VAL A 60 -16.24 -21.91 2.78
CA VAL A 60 -15.74 -22.77 1.70
C VAL A 60 -16.34 -22.28 0.39
N GLY A 61 -15.51 -22.10 -0.62
CA GLY A 61 -15.97 -21.63 -1.91
C GLY A 61 -15.49 -22.47 -3.07
N ASN A 62 -16.19 -22.34 -4.18
CA ASN A 62 -15.87 -22.90 -5.48
C ASN A 62 -15.92 -21.81 -6.54
N THR A 63 -15.84 -22.21 -7.82
CA THR A 63 -15.80 -21.28 -8.96
C THR A 63 -16.93 -20.27 -9.03
N SER A 64 -18.11 -20.60 -8.50
CA SER A 64 -19.34 -19.80 -8.66
C SER A 64 -20.01 -19.39 -7.34
N HIS A 65 -19.66 -20.01 -6.22
CA HIS A 65 -20.40 -19.84 -4.97
C HIS A 65 -19.46 -19.92 -3.76
N ILE A 66 -19.77 -19.12 -2.74
CA ILE A 66 -19.17 -19.16 -1.41
C ILE A 66 -20.23 -19.59 -0.39
N SER A 67 -19.91 -20.57 0.46
CA SER A 67 -20.83 -21.04 1.51
C SER A 67 -21.13 -19.94 2.53
N PRO A 68 -22.25 -20.06 3.29
CA PRO A 68 -22.42 -19.29 4.51
C PRO A 68 -21.21 -19.46 5.45
N GLN A 69 -20.84 -18.39 6.14
CA GLN A 69 -19.74 -18.43 7.10
C GLN A 69 -20.11 -19.28 8.33
N THR A 70 -19.15 -20.05 8.82
CA THR A 70 -19.22 -20.75 10.11
C THR A 70 -18.20 -20.13 11.06
N ILE A 71 -18.52 -20.07 12.36
CA ILE A 71 -17.63 -19.54 13.39
C ILE A 71 -16.99 -20.69 14.15
N ILE A 72 -15.66 -20.67 14.25
CA ILE A 72 -14.85 -21.57 15.07
C ILE A 72 -14.14 -20.74 16.13
N TRP A 73 -14.32 -21.10 17.39
CA TRP A 73 -13.55 -20.51 18.49
C TRP A 73 -12.22 -21.25 18.62
N VAL A 74 -11.14 -20.60 18.20
CA VAL A 74 -9.78 -21.15 18.34
C VAL A 74 -9.22 -20.68 19.67
N SER A 75 -8.93 -21.62 20.57
CA SER A 75 -8.50 -21.33 21.94
C SER A 75 -7.10 -21.87 22.25
N ASN A 76 -6.73 -22.97 21.60
CA ASN A 76 -5.44 -23.65 21.76
C ASN A 76 -4.49 -23.28 20.62
N LYS A 77 -3.21 -23.61 20.81
CA LYS A 77 -2.15 -23.38 19.81
C LYS A 77 -2.39 -24.14 18.49
N SER A 78 -2.96 -25.34 18.57
CA SER A 78 -3.25 -26.20 17.43
C SER A 78 -4.51 -27.01 17.71
N GLU A 79 -5.46 -27.00 16.77
CA GLU A 79 -6.74 -27.70 16.88
C GLU A 79 -7.13 -28.33 15.55
N HIS A 80 -7.96 -29.37 15.59
CA HIS A 80 -8.52 -30.01 14.40
C HIS A 80 -10.02 -29.78 14.37
N HIS A 81 -10.53 -29.31 13.24
CA HIS A 81 -11.94 -29.00 13.05
C HIS A 81 -12.46 -29.63 11.77
N ARG A 82 -13.65 -30.22 11.83
CA ARG A 82 -14.29 -30.85 10.67
C ARG A 82 -15.15 -29.82 9.92
N ILE A 83 -14.95 -29.72 8.61
CA ILE A 83 -15.66 -28.84 7.68
C ILE A 83 -16.36 -29.71 6.64
N PRO A 84 -17.65 -30.06 6.83
CA PRO A 84 -18.35 -31.05 6.01
C PRO A 84 -18.49 -30.72 4.52
N THR A 85 -18.27 -29.47 4.12
CA THR A 85 -18.41 -29.00 2.73
C THR A 85 -17.08 -28.92 1.99
N LEU A 86 -16.00 -29.49 2.54
CA LEU A 86 -14.65 -29.30 2.03
C LEU A 86 -14.27 -30.38 1.00
N ASP A 87 -14.51 -30.10 -0.28
CA ASP A 87 -13.97 -30.91 -1.37
C ASP A 87 -12.53 -30.51 -1.77
N GLU A 88 -11.85 -31.41 -2.46
CA GLU A 88 -10.51 -31.25 -3.04
C GLU A 88 -10.37 -30.01 -3.93
N ASN A 89 -11.44 -29.62 -4.63
CA ASN A 89 -11.44 -28.51 -5.59
C ASN A 89 -11.97 -27.19 -5.00
N ASN A 90 -12.47 -27.21 -3.77
CA ASN A 90 -12.96 -25.99 -3.13
C ASN A 90 -11.80 -25.27 -2.48
N TRP A 91 -11.84 -23.94 -2.36
CA TRP A 91 -10.93 -23.17 -1.52
C TRP A 91 -11.57 -22.87 -0.16
N VAL A 92 -10.74 -22.69 0.86
CA VAL A 92 -11.15 -22.23 2.20
C VAL A 92 -10.71 -20.79 2.37
N LEU A 93 -11.59 -19.98 2.94
CA LEU A 93 -11.31 -18.58 3.27
C LEU A 93 -11.61 -18.36 4.75
N GLY A 94 -10.61 -17.94 5.50
CA GLY A 94 -10.73 -17.51 6.89
C GLY A 94 -10.89 -15.99 7.00
N ASN A 95 -11.43 -15.54 8.13
CA ASN A 95 -11.65 -14.13 8.45
C ASN A 95 -12.53 -13.41 7.40
N ILE A 96 -13.75 -13.90 7.22
CA ILE A 96 -14.75 -13.31 6.31
C ILE A 96 -14.93 -11.82 6.62
N ASP A 97 -14.83 -11.02 5.56
CA ASP A 97 -14.82 -9.56 5.55
C ASP A 97 -13.74 -8.88 6.39
N GLN A 98 -12.70 -9.61 6.80
CA GLN A 98 -11.57 -9.11 7.58
C GLN A 98 -11.99 -8.42 8.90
N ILE A 99 -13.02 -8.96 9.55
CA ILE A 99 -13.58 -8.41 10.80
C ILE A 99 -12.65 -8.69 12.00
N GLY A 100 -12.01 -9.86 12.00
CA GLY A 100 -11.10 -10.29 13.05
C GLY A 100 -9.75 -9.60 12.98
N TYR A 101 -9.20 -9.23 14.14
CA TYR A 101 -7.88 -8.58 14.25
C TYR A 101 -6.73 -9.61 14.24
N PHE A 102 -6.60 -10.35 13.15
CA PHE A 102 -5.56 -11.36 12.96
C PHE A 102 -5.32 -11.61 11.47
N ARG A 103 -4.15 -12.17 11.14
CA ARG A 103 -3.83 -12.57 9.76
C ARG A 103 -4.18 -14.02 9.51
N VAL A 104 -4.47 -14.38 8.26
CA VAL A 104 -4.74 -15.77 7.88
C VAL A 104 -3.74 -16.25 6.85
N ASN A 105 -3.04 -17.33 7.18
CA ASN A 105 -2.20 -18.09 6.27
C ASN A 105 -2.86 -19.43 5.93
N TYR A 106 -2.48 -19.96 4.77
CA TYR A 106 -2.97 -21.23 4.27
C TYR A 106 -1.83 -22.09 3.76
N ASP A 107 -2.07 -23.38 3.57
CA ASP A 107 -1.17 -24.21 2.76
C ASP A 107 -1.11 -23.71 1.30
N ILE A 108 -0.02 -24.04 0.60
CA ILE A 108 0.24 -23.58 -0.78
C ILE A 108 -0.87 -24.02 -1.75
N ARG A 109 -1.48 -25.19 -1.53
CA ARG A 109 -2.59 -25.68 -2.36
C ARG A 109 -3.78 -24.74 -2.25
N ASN A 110 -4.18 -24.37 -1.03
CA ASN A 110 -5.30 -23.45 -0.83
C ASN A 110 -4.99 -22.03 -1.36
N TRP A 111 -3.77 -21.52 -1.17
CA TRP A 111 -3.35 -20.25 -1.78
C TRP A 111 -3.50 -20.26 -3.31
N ARG A 112 -3.10 -21.35 -3.98
CA ARG A 112 -3.28 -21.49 -5.43
C ARG A 112 -4.75 -21.53 -5.85
N LEU A 113 -5.60 -22.22 -5.10
CA LEU A 113 -7.04 -22.26 -5.38
C LEU A 113 -7.69 -20.86 -5.22
N LEU A 114 -7.25 -20.07 -4.23
CA LEU A 114 -7.68 -18.68 -4.08
C LEU A 114 -7.19 -17.80 -5.22
N ILE A 115 -5.92 -17.93 -5.65
CA ILE A 115 -5.38 -17.24 -6.82
C ILE A 115 -6.20 -17.58 -8.07
N ASP A 116 -6.46 -18.87 -8.32
CA ASP A 116 -7.27 -19.32 -9.46
C ASP A 116 -8.69 -18.75 -9.41
N GLN A 117 -9.29 -18.66 -8.22
CA GLN A 117 -10.60 -18.02 -8.05
C GLN A 117 -10.53 -16.53 -8.42
N LEU A 118 -9.54 -15.79 -7.92
CA LEU A 118 -9.38 -14.37 -8.20
C LEU A 118 -9.17 -14.11 -9.70
N MET A 119 -8.37 -14.95 -10.37
CA MET A 119 -8.10 -14.86 -11.80
C MET A 119 -9.32 -15.21 -12.67
N ARG A 120 -10.19 -16.14 -12.23
CA ARG A 120 -11.37 -16.57 -12.99
C ARG A 120 -12.59 -15.69 -12.74
N ASN A 121 -12.88 -15.43 -11.47
CA ASN A 121 -14.02 -14.63 -11.03
C ASN A 121 -13.79 -14.12 -9.60
N SER A 122 -13.14 -12.96 -9.49
CA SER A 122 -12.85 -12.30 -8.22
C SER A 122 -14.12 -11.87 -7.48
N GLU A 123 -15.24 -11.62 -8.16
CA GLU A 123 -16.48 -11.11 -7.56
C GLU A 123 -17.17 -12.12 -6.62
N VAL A 124 -16.77 -13.40 -6.65
CA VAL A 124 -17.22 -14.42 -5.67
C VAL A 124 -16.67 -14.15 -4.26
N ILE A 125 -15.47 -13.57 -4.17
CA ILE A 125 -14.82 -13.21 -2.91
C ILE A 125 -15.14 -11.74 -2.62
N SER A 126 -15.58 -11.42 -1.40
CA SER A 126 -15.93 -10.05 -1.03
C SER A 126 -14.75 -9.09 -1.19
N VAL A 127 -15.05 -7.81 -1.45
CA VAL A 127 -14.03 -6.76 -1.65
C VAL A 127 -13.05 -6.70 -0.47
N SER A 128 -13.56 -6.77 0.76
CA SER A 128 -12.75 -6.78 1.98
C SER A 128 -11.82 -8.00 2.05
N ASN A 129 -12.32 -9.19 1.69
CA ASN A 129 -11.47 -10.38 1.67
C ASN A 129 -10.42 -10.34 0.57
N ARG A 130 -10.72 -9.81 -0.62
CA ARG A 130 -9.71 -9.64 -1.69
C ARG A 130 -8.58 -8.71 -1.25
N ALA A 131 -8.92 -7.58 -0.63
CA ALA A 131 -7.92 -6.67 -0.06
C ALA A 131 -7.11 -7.33 1.06
N GLY A 132 -7.78 -8.07 1.95
CA GLY A 132 -7.13 -8.80 3.03
C GLY A 132 -6.21 -9.92 2.54
N LEU A 133 -6.57 -10.65 1.48
CA LEU A 133 -5.71 -11.68 0.87
C LEU A 133 -4.42 -11.08 0.32
N ILE A 134 -4.50 -9.92 -0.33
CA ILE A 134 -3.31 -9.19 -0.80
C ILE A 134 -2.47 -8.75 0.40
N ASP A 135 -3.06 -8.06 1.38
CA ASP A 135 -2.32 -7.56 2.55
C ASP A 135 -1.67 -8.72 3.35
N ASP A 136 -2.42 -9.79 3.62
CA ASP A 136 -1.90 -10.97 4.31
C ASP A 136 -0.77 -11.62 3.52
N ALA A 137 -0.94 -11.90 2.23
CA ALA A 137 0.09 -12.56 1.44
C ALA A 137 1.43 -11.80 1.45
N PHE A 138 1.39 -10.47 1.29
CA PHE A 138 2.61 -9.65 1.33
C PHE A 138 3.27 -9.60 2.72
N ASN A 139 2.47 -9.46 3.78
CA ASN A 139 3.01 -9.40 5.14
C ASN A 139 3.51 -10.78 5.63
N LEU A 140 2.82 -11.86 5.27
CA LEU A 140 3.25 -13.24 5.52
C LEU A 140 4.55 -13.55 4.78
N ALA A 141 4.67 -13.13 3.51
CA ALA A 141 5.90 -13.33 2.75
C ALA A 141 7.07 -12.52 3.32
N ARG A 142 6.82 -11.26 3.72
CA ARG A 142 7.80 -10.43 4.41
C ARG A 142 8.29 -11.04 5.73
N ALA A 143 7.40 -11.71 6.46
CA ALA A 143 7.69 -12.38 7.73
C ALA A 143 8.25 -13.81 7.57
N GLY A 144 8.35 -14.34 6.35
CA GLY A 144 8.90 -15.66 6.06
C GLY A 144 7.91 -16.83 6.19
N TYR A 145 6.62 -16.57 6.41
CA TYR A 145 5.57 -17.61 6.47
C TYR A 145 5.11 -18.11 5.09
N LEU A 146 5.35 -17.31 4.05
CA LEU A 146 4.89 -17.57 2.70
C LEU A 146 6.03 -17.27 1.71
N SER A 147 6.11 -18.05 0.63
CA SER A 147 7.10 -17.79 -0.41
C SER A 147 6.76 -16.51 -1.19
N GLN A 148 7.78 -15.70 -1.50
CA GLN A 148 7.64 -14.38 -2.14
C GLN A 148 6.96 -14.43 -3.52
N ASN A 149 6.97 -15.57 -4.22
CA ASN A 149 6.28 -15.71 -5.50
C ASN A 149 4.75 -15.69 -5.35
N ILE A 150 4.19 -16.16 -4.23
CA ILE A 150 2.74 -16.24 -4.03
C ILE A 150 2.05 -14.87 -4.04
N PRO A 151 2.48 -13.86 -3.27
CA PRO A 151 1.87 -12.52 -3.35
C PRO A 151 2.03 -11.89 -4.74
N LEU A 152 3.16 -12.13 -5.42
CA LEU A 152 3.35 -11.66 -6.79
C LEU A 152 2.38 -12.34 -7.77
N GLU A 153 2.14 -13.65 -7.64
CA GLU A 153 1.13 -14.39 -8.41
C GLU A 153 -0.28 -13.85 -8.17
N ILE A 154 -0.63 -13.48 -6.94
CA ILE A 154 -1.92 -12.83 -6.62
C ILE A 154 -2.07 -11.53 -7.44
N LEU A 155 -1.06 -10.67 -7.49
CA LEU A 155 -1.18 -9.38 -8.19
C LEU A 155 -1.58 -9.49 -9.68
N ARG A 156 -1.43 -10.66 -10.31
CA ARG A 156 -1.83 -10.89 -11.70
C ARG A 156 -3.31 -10.67 -11.96
N TYR A 157 -4.18 -10.80 -10.95
CA TYR A 157 -5.63 -10.62 -11.14
C TYR A 157 -6.01 -9.13 -11.14
N LEU A 158 -5.14 -8.23 -10.66
CA LEU A 158 -5.47 -6.81 -10.50
C LEU A 158 -5.87 -6.13 -11.82
N SER A 159 -5.41 -6.64 -12.97
CA SER A 159 -5.83 -6.11 -14.27
C SER A 159 -7.36 -6.09 -14.47
N ASP A 160 -8.08 -6.97 -13.77
CA ASP A 160 -9.53 -7.11 -13.83
C ASP A 160 -10.26 -6.60 -12.56
N GLU A 161 -9.52 -6.14 -11.55
CA GLU A 161 -10.05 -5.62 -10.29
C GLU A 161 -10.66 -4.22 -10.46
N LYS A 162 -11.90 -4.05 -9.97
CA LYS A 162 -12.71 -2.85 -10.16
C LYS A 162 -12.98 -2.09 -8.86
N ASP A 163 -12.61 -2.64 -7.72
CA ASP A 163 -12.85 -2.03 -6.42
C ASP A 163 -11.59 -1.37 -5.86
N PHE A 164 -11.76 -0.28 -5.12
CA PHE A 164 -10.66 0.50 -4.56
C PHE A 164 -9.81 -0.29 -3.55
N LEU A 165 -10.44 -1.00 -2.61
CA LEU A 165 -9.72 -1.57 -1.45
C LEU A 165 -8.62 -2.56 -1.84
N PRO A 166 -8.80 -3.48 -2.82
CA PRO A 166 -7.73 -4.40 -3.20
C PRO A 166 -6.57 -3.69 -3.93
N TRP A 167 -6.86 -2.67 -4.76
CA TRP A 167 -5.85 -1.80 -5.34
C TRP A 167 -5.05 -1.05 -4.28
N HIS A 168 -5.73 -0.54 -3.25
CA HIS A 168 -5.08 0.13 -2.13
C HIS A 168 -4.21 -0.83 -1.30
N ALA A 169 -4.69 -2.04 -1.01
CA ALA A 169 -3.88 -3.07 -0.33
C ALA A 169 -2.62 -3.41 -1.14
N ALA A 170 -2.75 -3.53 -2.47
CA ALA A 170 -1.62 -3.76 -3.35
C ALA A 170 -0.63 -2.59 -3.33
N SER A 171 -1.09 -1.34 -3.47
CA SER A 171 -0.18 -0.19 -3.51
C SER A 171 0.62 -0.02 -2.21
N ARG A 172 -0.01 -0.29 -1.06
CA ARG A 172 0.63 -0.31 0.26
C ARG A 172 1.78 -1.32 0.36
N ALA A 173 1.70 -2.43 -0.37
CA ALA A 173 2.78 -3.41 -0.47
C ALA A 173 3.81 -3.05 -1.56
N LEU A 174 3.37 -2.45 -2.66
CA LEU A 174 4.21 -2.12 -3.80
C LEU A 174 5.16 -0.95 -3.56
N TYR A 175 4.73 0.14 -2.91
CA TYR A 175 5.61 1.29 -2.68
C TYR A 175 6.84 0.97 -1.81
N PRO A 176 6.74 0.17 -0.73
CA PRO A 176 7.93 -0.30 -0.02
C PRO A 176 8.86 -1.14 -0.90
N LEU A 177 8.32 -2.03 -1.74
CA LEU A 177 9.12 -2.86 -2.64
C LEU A 177 9.81 -2.01 -3.71
N ASP A 178 9.13 -1.02 -4.27
CA ASP A 178 9.71 -0.02 -5.17
C ASP A 178 10.96 0.63 -4.55
N LYS A 179 10.87 1.09 -3.29
CA LYS A 179 12.01 1.69 -2.58
C LYS A 179 13.13 0.72 -2.23
N LEU A 180 12.82 -0.57 -2.04
CA LEU A 180 13.83 -1.60 -1.79
C LEU A 180 14.57 -1.99 -3.07
N LEU A 181 13.87 -1.97 -4.20
CA LEU A 181 14.39 -2.40 -5.49
C LEU A 181 14.95 -1.24 -6.33
N ASP A 182 14.70 0.03 -5.99
CA ASP A 182 15.10 1.21 -6.79
C ASP A 182 16.60 1.34 -7.14
N ARG A 183 17.46 0.56 -6.50
CA ARG A 183 18.92 0.50 -6.73
C ARG A 183 19.42 -0.89 -7.14
N THR A 184 18.53 -1.81 -7.47
CA THR A 184 18.90 -3.16 -7.94
C THR A 184 18.84 -3.22 -9.47
N GLU A 185 19.58 -4.16 -10.06
CA GLU A 185 19.60 -4.36 -11.52
C GLU A 185 18.24 -4.82 -12.06
N ASP A 186 17.44 -5.49 -11.22
CA ASP A 186 16.13 -6.05 -11.59
C ASP A 186 14.95 -5.06 -11.46
N TYR A 187 15.21 -3.80 -11.09
CA TYR A 187 14.16 -2.80 -10.88
C TYR A 187 13.26 -2.62 -12.11
N SER A 188 13.85 -2.61 -13.31
CA SER A 188 13.09 -2.45 -14.55
C SER A 188 12.11 -3.60 -14.78
N ILE A 189 12.50 -4.83 -14.45
CA ILE A 189 11.64 -6.02 -14.57
C ILE A 189 10.45 -5.90 -13.61
N PHE A 190 10.70 -5.46 -12.38
CA PHE A 190 9.66 -5.23 -11.39
C PHE A 190 8.70 -4.11 -11.85
N SER A 191 9.21 -2.97 -12.28
CA SER A 191 8.41 -1.86 -12.79
C SER A 191 7.54 -2.28 -13.99
N GLU A 192 8.10 -2.99 -14.98
CA GLU A 192 7.36 -3.50 -16.13
C GLU A 192 6.25 -4.47 -15.72
N TYR A 193 6.53 -5.35 -14.74
CA TYR A 193 5.54 -6.27 -14.20
C TYR A 193 4.34 -5.54 -13.58
N ILE A 194 4.58 -4.49 -12.79
CA ILE A 194 3.53 -3.69 -12.16
C ILE A 194 2.76 -2.87 -13.19
N LEU A 195 3.46 -2.22 -14.12
CA LEU A 195 2.82 -1.45 -15.21
C LEU A 195 1.88 -2.32 -16.04
N LYS A 196 2.21 -3.60 -16.27
CA LYS A 196 1.34 -4.55 -16.96
C LYS A 196 0.01 -4.75 -16.22
N GLN A 197 0.01 -4.83 -14.90
CA GLN A 197 -1.23 -5.00 -14.12
C GLN A 197 -2.06 -3.71 -14.10
N VAL A 198 -1.41 -2.56 -14.02
CA VAL A 198 -2.05 -1.23 -13.93
C VAL A 198 -2.65 -0.77 -15.27
N ALA A 199 -2.08 -1.19 -16.40
CA ALA A 199 -2.39 -0.66 -17.72
C ALA A 199 -3.90 -0.65 -18.05
N THR A 200 -4.58 -1.79 -17.92
CA THR A 200 -6.00 -1.93 -18.27
C THR A 200 -6.87 -0.93 -17.52
N MET A 201 -6.70 -0.85 -16.19
CA MET A 201 -7.50 0.04 -15.36
C MET A 201 -7.13 1.51 -15.56
N TYR A 202 -5.86 1.82 -15.83
CA TYR A 202 -5.42 3.18 -16.14
C TYR A 202 -6.13 3.72 -17.41
N PHE A 203 -6.15 2.94 -18.48
CA PHE A 203 -6.84 3.33 -19.72
C PHE A 203 -8.36 3.43 -19.56
N ARG A 204 -8.94 2.53 -18.77
CA ARG A 204 -10.38 2.48 -18.55
C ARG A 204 -10.89 3.67 -17.74
N LEU A 205 -10.18 4.06 -16.68
CA LEU A 205 -10.62 5.11 -15.75
C LEU A 205 -10.31 6.52 -16.24
N GLY A 206 -9.18 6.68 -16.95
CA GLY A 206 -8.71 7.96 -17.45
C GLY A 206 -8.44 9.00 -16.35
N TRP A 207 -8.10 10.22 -16.77
CA TRP A 207 -7.88 11.35 -15.86
C TRP A 207 -9.19 12.09 -15.56
N PRO A 208 -9.38 12.62 -14.34
CA PRO A 208 -10.54 13.43 -14.02
C PRO A 208 -10.58 14.69 -14.90
N SER A 209 -11.78 15.08 -15.33
CA SER A 209 -12.00 16.30 -16.12
C SER A 209 -12.86 17.29 -15.35
N ASN A 210 -12.63 18.59 -15.54
CA ASN A 210 -13.45 19.64 -14.94
C ASN A 210 -14.79 19.84 -15.67
N GLY A 211 -15.16 18.92 -16.56
CA GLY A 211 -16.38 19.00 -17.37
C GLY A 211 -17.60 18.70 -16.51
N HIS A 212 -18.32 19.75 -16.11
CA HIS A 212 -19.71 19.67 -15.63
C HIS A 212 -20.65 19.27 -16.78
N ASN A 213 -20.41 18.14 -17.45
CA ASN A 213 -21.38 17.58 -18.37
C ASN A 213 -22.41 16.80 -17.56
N GLY A 214 -23.40 17.53 -17.03
CA GLY A 214 -24.83 17.19 -17.11
C GLY A 214 -25.35 15.86 -16.53
N SER A 215 -24.50 14.97 -16.06
CA SER A 215 -24.86 13.90 -15.15
C SER A 215 -23.82 13.93 -14.05
N VAL A 216 -24.20 14.50 -12.90
CA VAL A 216 -23.70 14.01 -11.63
C VAL A 216 -24.22 12.56 -11.53
N VAL A 217 -23.69 11.64 -12.34
CA VAL A 217 -23.51 10.29 -11.83
C VAL A 217 -22.56 10.55 -10.71
N GLN A 218 -23.13 10.56 -9.52
CA GLN A 218 -22.44 10.71 -8.26
C GLN A 218 -21.42 9.58 -8.24
N THR A 219 -20.26 9.84 -8.85
CA THR A 219 -19.19 8.88 -8.96
C THR A 219 -18.84 8.59 -7.53
N SER A 220 -19.03 7.34 -7.11
CA SER A 220 -18.89 7.00 -5.71
C SER A 220 -17.50 7.43 -5.26
N TYR A 221 -17.37 7.84 -4.00
CA TYR A 221 -16.08 8.20 -3.41
C TYR A 221 -15.01 7.13 -3.71
N GLN A 222 -15.40 5.85 -3.65
CA GLN A 222 -14.54 4.71 -3.98
C GLN A 222 -14.06 4.69 -5.44
N ALA A 223 -14.89 5.09 -6.41
CA ALA A 223 -14.48 5.15 -7.80
C ALA A 223 -13.48 6.29 -8.07
N GLU A 224 -13.60 7.42 -7.37
CA GLU A 224 -12.60 8.50 -7.41
C GLU A 224 -11.27 8.07 -6.77
N GLU A 225 -11.32 7.41 -5.61
CA GLU A 225 -10.13 6.89 -4.94
C GLU A 225 -9.43 5.81 -5.78
N LEU A 226 -10.19 4.90 -6.39
CA LEU A 226 -9.63 3.92 -7.32
C LEU A 226 -8.93 4.60 -8.50
N ARG A 227 -9.56 5.59 -9.12
CA ARG A 227 -8.95 6.34 -10.23
C ARG A 227 -7.65 6.98 -9.78
N ARG A 228 -7.65 7.64 -8.62
CA ARG A 228 -6.45 8.26 -8.07
C ARG A 228 -5.35 7.23 -7.82
N GLU A 229 -5.66 6.11 -7.18
CA GLU A 229 -4.71 5.04 -6.86
C GLU A 229 -4.05 4.46 -8.11
N VAL A 230 -4.86 4.18 -9.15
CA VAL A 230 -4.38 3.65 -10.43
C VAL A 230 -3.49 4.65 -11.17
N ILE A 231 -3.85 5.95 -11.18
CA ILE A 231 -3.02 7.01 -11.77
C ILE A 231 -1.70 7.14 -10.99
N MET A 232 -1.75 7.10 -9.66
CA MET A 232 -0.57 7.22 -8.81
C MET A 232 0.41 6.06 -9.07
N LEU A 233 -0.08 4.82 -9.11
CA LEU A 233 0.73 3.65 -9.47
C LEU A 233 1.32 3.80 -10.89
N ALA A 234 0.51 4.18 -11.88
CA ALA A 234 1.00 4.35 -13.25
C ALA A 234 2.14 5.38 -13.33
N CYS A 235 1.97 6.56 -12.73
CA CYS A 235 2.99 7.60 -12.75
C CYS A 235 4.24 7.21 -11.93
N SER A 236 4.06 6.62 -10.75
CA SER A 236 5.17 6.24 -9.86
C SER A 236 6.08 5.17 -10.49
N PHE A 237 5.48 4.23 -11.23
CA PHE A 237 6.22 3.15 -11.90
C PHE A 237 6.68 3.51 -13.32
N GLY A 238 6.58 4.77 -13.76
CA GLY A 238 7.20 5.20 -15.02
C GLY A 238 6.32 5.07 -16.26
N ASN A 239 4.99 5.03 -16.13
CA ASN A 239 4.11 5.00 -17.29
C ASN A 239 4.25 6.29 -18.12
N LYS A 240 4.77 6.15 -19.34
CA LYS A 240 5.04 7.28 -20.25
C LYS A 240 3.81 8.15 -20.53
N GLN A 241 2.61 7.57 -20.64
CA GLN A 241 1.40 8.35 -20.89
C GLN A 241 0.94 9.11 -19.66
N CYS A 242 1.11 8.52 -18.47
CA CYS A 242 0.85 9.21 -17.20
C CYS A 242 1.77 10.43 -17.06
N HIS A 243 3.07 10.24 -17.33
CA HIS A 243 4.06 11.31 -17.32
C HIS A 243 3.75 12.42 -18.32
N GLN A 244 3.44 12.07 -19.57
CA GLN A 244 3.06 13.04 -20.60
C GLN A 244 1.80 13.83 -20.22
N LYS A 245 0.80 13.16 -19.63
CA LYS A 245 -0.43 13.82 -19.19
C LYS A 245 -0.18 14.78 -18.03
N ALA A 246 0.58 14.37 -17.02
CA ALA A 246 0.99 15.22 -15.91
C ALA A 246 1.78 16.45 -16.40
N ALA A 247 2.76 16.24 -17.29
CA ALA A 247 3.55 17.31 -17.90
C ALA A 247 2.68 18.30 -18.71
N THR A 248 1.66 17.80 -19.43
CA THR A 248 0.71 18.66 -20.13
C THR A 248 -0.10 19.51 -19.15
N MET A 249 -0.63 18.89 -18.10
CA MET A 249 -1.49 19.59 -17.12
C MET A 249 -0.74 20.65 -16.32
N ILE A 250 0.53 20.41 -15.97
CA ILE A 250 1.36 21.42 -15.29
C ILE A 250 1.79 22.54 -16.26
N SER A 251 2.09 22.22 -17.52
CA SER A 251 2.39 23.23 -18.56
C SER A 251 1.20 24.14 -18.83
N ASP A 252 -0.01 23.59 -18.87
CA ASP A 252 -1.26 24.35 -19.00
C ASP A 252 -1.48 25.27 -17.80
N TRP A 253 -1.12 24.83 -16.59
CA TRP A 253 -1.20 25.66 -15.40
C TRP A 253 -0.18 26.81 -15.44
N ILE A 254 1.07 26.53 -15.80
CA ILE A 254 2.14 27.53 -15.91
C ILE A 254 1.76 28.60 -16.94
N SER A 255 1.34 28.19 -18.15
CA SER A 255 1.01 29.10 -19.24
C SER A 255 -0.24 29.97 -18.97
N SER A 256 -1.28 29.40 -18.36
CA SER A 256 -2.53 30.12 -18.08
C SER A 256 -2.52 30.87 -16.75
N ASN A 257 -1.53 30.61 -15.89
CA ASN A 257 -1.47 31.01 -14.48
C ASN A 257 -2.74 30.63 -13.67
N ARG A 258 -3.60 29.76 -14.20
CA ARG A 258 -4.86 29.32 -13.58
C ARG A 258 -4.80 27.82 -13.35
N ASN A 259 -4.83 27.42 -12.09
CA ASN A 259 -4.76 26.01 -11.74
C ASN A 259 -6.07 25.30 -12.08
N ARG A 260 -6.05 24.51 -13.17
CA ARG A 260 -7.18 23.67 -13.60
C ARG A 260 -6.95 22.20 -13.27
N ILE A 261 -5.90 21.87 -12.52
CA ILE A 261 -5.63 20.49 -12.12
C ILE A 261 -6.65 20.09 -11.06
N PRO A 262 -7.40 18.98 -11.27
CA PRO A 262 -8.38 18.50 -10.30
C PRO A 262 -7.69 18.22 -8.96
N PRO A 263 -8.27 18.66 -7.82
CA PRO A 263 -7.64 18.55 -6.51
C PRO A 263 -7.12 17.14 -6.16
N ASN A 264 -7.86 16.09 -6.51
CA ASN A 264 -7.54 14.70 -6.17
C ASN A 264 -6.26 14.16 -6.85
N VAL A 265 -5.72 14.84 -7.87
CA VAL A 265 -4.52 14.39 -8.60
C VAL A 265 -3.41 15.44 -8.62
N ARG A 266 -3.55 16.53 -7.84
CA ARG A 266 -2.56 17.63 -7.82
C ARG A 266 -1.19 17.17 -7.35
N ASP A 267 -1.15 16.39 -6.28
CA ASP A 267 0.06 15.78 -5.73
C ASP A 267 0.81 14.98 -6.81
N ILE A 268 0.09 14.15 -7.57
CA ILE A 268 0.67 13.35 -8.65
C ILE A 268 1.21 14.26 -9.75
N VAL A 269 0.43 15.25 -10.20
CA VAL A 269 0.82 16.14 -11.30
C VAL A 269 2.01 17.02 -10.92
N TYR A 270 1.99 17.62 -9.73
CA TYR A 270 3.08 18.50 -9.28
C TYR A 270 4.37 17.71 -9.08
N CYS A 271 4.29 16.57 -8.38
CA CYS A 271 5.46 15.73 -8.12
C CYS A 271 6.07 15.22 -9.43
N THR A 272 5.24 14.73 -10.35
CA THR A 272 5.70 14.25 -11.68
C THR A 272 6.33 15.37 -12.50
N GLY A 273 5.72 16.57 -12.50
CA GLY A 273 6.28 17.73 -13.19
C GLY A 273 7.64 18.15 -12.61
N VAL A 274 7.75 18.24 -11.29
CA VAL A 274 9.00 18.62 -10.60
C VAL A 274 10.11 17.58 -10.77
N SER A 275 9.77 16.29 -10.86
CA SER A 275 10.74 15.22 -11.10
C SER A 275 11.27 15.24 -12.54
N LEU A 276 10.39 15.36 -13.53
CA LEU A 276 10.73 15.09 -14.95
C LEU A 276 11.02 16.34 -15.79
N MET A 277 10.57 17.52 -15.38
CA MET A 277 10.72 18.76 -16.15
C MET A 277 11.92 19.59 -15.63
N ASP A 278 12.11 20.76 -16.21
CA ASP A 278 13.22 21.66 -15.88
C ASP A 278 13.05 22.38 -14.54
N GLU A 279 14.12 23.07 -14.14
CA GLU A 279 14.19 23.85 -12.89
C GLU A 279 13.12 24.95 -12.83
N ASP A 280 12.66 25.45 -13.98
CA ASP A 280 11.59 26.46 -14.06
C ASP A 280 10.27 25.95 -13.46
N VAL A 281 9.96 24.65 -13.62
CA VAL A 281 8.79 24.03 -12.97
C VAL A 281 8.96 24.01 -11.46
N TRP A 282 10.15 23.72 -10.94
CA TRP A 282 10.41 23.74 -9.50
C TRP A 282 10.25 25.16 -8.94
N GLU A 283 10.81 26.17 -9.61
CA GLU A 283 10.68 27.57 -9.20
C GLU A 283 9.24 28.07 -9.25
N PHE A 284 8.47 27.63 -10.26
CA PHE A 284 7.04 27.92 -10.33
C PHE A 284 6.29 27.33 -9.14
N ILE A 285 6.52 26.05 -8.79
CA ILE A 285 5.88 25.42 -7.62
C ILE A 285 6.31 26.12 -6.33
N TRP A 286 7.59 26.52 -6.20
CA TRP A 286 8.12 27.26 -5.07
C TRP A 286 7.42 28.62 -4.90
N MET A 287 7.26 29.37 -6.00
CA MET A 287 6.49 30.61 -6.01
C MET A 287 5.03 30.37 -5.58
N LYS A 288 4.40 29.30 -6.09
CA LYS A 288 3.02 28.96 -5.73
C LYS A 288 2.87 28.59 -4.26
N PHE A 289 3.83 27.87 -3.68
CA PHE A 289 3.87 27.53 -2.25
C PHE A 289 3.82 28.79 -1.38
N HIS A 290 4.62 29.80 -1.71
CA HIS A 290 4.63 31.07 -0.97
C HIS A 290 3.37 31.91 -1.17
N SER A 291 2.83 31.93 -2.39
CA SER A 291 1.62 32.73 -2.71
C SER A 291 0.31 32.13 -2.21
N SER A 292 0.29 30.81 -1.96
CA SER A 292 -0.92 30.10 -1.53
C SER A 292 -1.30 30.48 -0.10
N THR A 293 -2.59 30.65 0.19
CA THR A 293 -3.11 30.83 1.56
C THR A 293 -3.75 29.55 2.10
N ALA A 294 -4.05 28.58 1.23
CA ALA A 294 -4.66 27.32 1.61
C ALA A 294 -3.62 26.36 2.18
N VAL A 295 -3.77 25.99 3.45
CA VAL A 295 -2.84 25.09 4.17
C VAL A 295 -2.73 23.73 3.48
N SER A 296 -3.85 23.17 3.02
CA SER A 296 -3.87 21.89 2.29
C SER A 296 -3.07 21.95 0.99
N GLU A 297 -3.23 23.03 0.21
CA GLU A 297 -2.48 23.23 -1.04
C GLU A 297 -0.98 23.45 -0.75
N LYS A 298 -0.63 24.21 0.29
CA LYS A 298 0.76 24.42 0.69
C LYS A 298 1.49 23.11 0.96
N LYS A 299 0.85 22.18 1.69
CA LYS A 299 1.46 20.86 1.98
C LYS A 299 1.75 20.08 0.70
N ILE A 300 0.80 20.05 -0.25
CA ILE A 300 0.97 19.36 -1.53
C ILE A 300 2.09 19.99 -2.37
N LEU A 301 2.15 21.33 -2.42
CA LEU A 301 3.21 22.05 -3.13
C LEU A 301 4.58 21.80 -2.49
N LEU A 302 4.65 21.81 -1.16
CA LEU A 302 5.89 21.56 -0.42
C LEU A 302 6.39 20.13 -0.63
N GLU A 303 5.51 19.14 -0.58
CA GLU A 303 5.83 17.74 -0.89
C GLU A 303 6.31 17.59 -2.33
N ALA A 304 5.63 18.22 -3.30
CA ALA A 304 6.02 18.15 -4.71
C ALA A 304 7.45 18.67 -4.97
N LEU A 305 7.89 19.73 -4.27
CA LEU A 305 9.25 20.27 -4.38
C LEU A 305 10.33 19.25 -4.00
N THR A 306 9.98 18.26 -3.19
CA THR A 306 10.89 17.17 -2.78
C THR A 306 11.00 16.05 -3.81
N CYS A 307 10.16 16.06 -4.85
CA CYS A 307 10.18 15.06 -5.92
C CYS A 307 11.25 15.32 -6.99
N SER A 308 12.01 16.42 -6.89
CA SER A 308 13.01 16.76 -7.91
C SER A 308 14.10 15.69 -8.05
N ASP A 309 14.49 15.38 -9.28
CA ASP A 309 15.65 14.51 -9.55
C ASP A 309 16.97 15.29 -9.42
N ASN A 310 16.90 16.64 -9.36
CA ASN A 310 18.05 17.52 -9.20
C ASN A 310 18.47 17.63 -7.73
N ARG A 311 19.58 16.97 -7.40
CA ARG A 311 20.21 16.96 -6.07
C ARG A 311 20.51 18.36 -5.50
N ASN A 312 20.80 19.35 -6.35
CA ASN A 312 21.05 20.72 -5.91
C ASN A 312 19.77 21.39 -5.39
N LEU A 313 18.62 21.16 -6.06
CA LEU A 313 17.32 21.68 -5.62
C LEU A 313 16.87 21.01 -4.33
N LEU A 314 17.06 19.68 -4.21
CA LEU A 314 16.79 18.96 -2.96
C LEU A 314 17.63 19.50 -1.79
N ASN A 315 18.94 19.73 -2.02
CA ASN A 315 19.82 20.30 -1.00
C ASN A 315 19.47 21.76 -0.67
N ARG A 316 19.07 22.56 -1.66
CA ARG A 316 18.56 23.92 -1.45
C ARG A 316 17.32 23.89 -0.56
N LEU A 317 16.35 23.03 -0.87
CA LEU A 317 15.12 22.88 -0.09
C LEU A 317 15.39 22.45 1.36
N LEU A 318 16.31 21.49 1.57
CA LEU A 318 16.74 21.09 2.93
C LEU A 318 17.33 22.27 3.72
N ASN A 319 18.16 23.12 3.11
CA ASN A 319 18.69 24.28 3.81
C ASN A 319 17.62 25.34 4.09
N LEU A 320 16.69 25.55 3.14
CA LEU A 320 15.56 26.46 3.31
C LEU A 320 14.58 25.99 4.39
N SER A 321 14.46 24.68 4.64
CA SER A 321 13.59 24.14 5.68
C SER A 321 14.02 24.54 7.10
N LEU A 322 15.26 24.97 7.30
CA LEU A 322 15.73 25.50 8.59
C LEU A 322 15.43 26.98 8.77
N ASN A 323 14.98 27.70 7.74
CA ASN A 323 14.58 29.09 7.83
C ASN A 323 13.07 29.21 8.07
N SER A 324 12.71 29.55 9.32
CA SER A 324 11.33 29.69 9.78
C SER A 324 10.52 30.77 9.07
N GLU A 325 11.18 31.75 8.42
CA GLU A 325 10.50 32.80 7.63
C GLU A 325 9.99 32.26 6.28
N VAL A 326 10.61 31.19 5.79
CA VAL A 326 10.37 30.64 4.44
C VAL A 326 9.58 29.34 4.53
N VAL A 327 9.96 28.44 5.44
CA VAL A 327 9.28 27.17 5.71
C VAL A 327 8.97 27.14 7.20
N LEU A 328 7.70 26.89 7.57
CA LEU A 328 7.31 26.84 8.97
C LEU A 328 8.04 25.70 9.69
N ASP A 329 8.39 25.91 10.96
CA ASP A 329 9.11 24.90 11.74
C ASP A 329 8.35 23.57 11.83
N GLN A 330 7.02 23.59 11.87
CA GLN A 330 6.21 22.37 11.86
C GLN A 330 6.35 21.55 10.56
N ASP A 331 6.70 22.18 9.44
CA ASP A 331 6.81 21.54 8.12
C ASP A 331 8.26 21.12 7.80
N ALA A 332 9.25 21.57 8.58
CA ALA A 332 10.65 21.31 8.29
C ALA A 332 11.04 19.82 8.40
N ILE A 333 10.45 19.09 9.36
CA ILE A 333 10.65 17.63 9.49
C ILE A 333 10.02 16.89 8.30
N ASP A 334 8.84 17.32 7.85
CA ASP A 334 8.18 16.72 6.68
C ASP A 334 9.04 16.87 5.42
N VAL A 335 9.68 18.02 5.21
CA VAL A 335 10.65 18.20 4.11
C VAL A 335 11.79 17.18 4.21
N ILE A 336 12.39 17.00 5.39
CA ILE A 336 13.50 16.04 5.57
C ILE A 336 13.03 14.61 5.28
N ILE A 337 11.85 14.22 5.77
CA ILE A 337 11.27 12.89 5.54
C ILE A 337 10.99 12.66 4.06
N HIS A 338 10.38 13.62 3.37
CA HIS A 338 10.05 13.48 1.96
C HIS A 338 11.30 13.45 1.06
N VAL A 339 12.30 14.30 1.32
CA VAL A 339 13.60 14.22 0.63
C VAL A 339 14.30 12.88 0.91
N ALA A 340 14.15 12.31 2.11
CA ALA A 340 14.71 10.98 2.43
C ALA A 340 14.03 9.84 1.64
N ARG A 341 12.75 10.00 1.26
CA ARG A 341 11.99 9.05 0.43
C ARG A 341 12.34 9.14 -1.05
N ASN A 342 12.85 10.28 -1.51
CA ASN A 342 13.32 10.47 -2.88
C ASN A 342 14.62 9.66 -3.11
N PRO A 343 14.71 8.80 -4.15
CA PRO A 343 15.92 8.02 -4.46
C PRO A 343 17.20 8.87 -4.60
N HIS A 344 17.07 10.09 -5.16
CA HIS A 344 18.15 11.07 -5.35
C HIS A 344 18.45 11.92 -4.10
N GLY A 345 17.51 11.96 -3.14
CA GLY A 345 17.60 12.74 -1.90
C GLY A 345 17.97 11.94 -0.65
N ARG A 346 17.83 10.61 -0.67
CA ARG A 346 17.97 9.72 0.50
C ARG A 346 19.26 9.93 1.29
N ASP A 347 20.40 9.95 0.61
CA ASP A 347 21.71 10.14 1.24
C ASP A 347 21.97 11.60 1.64
N LEU A 348 21.43 12.56 0.88
CA LEU A 348 21.47 13.98 1.22
C LEU A 348 20.72 14.26 2.53
N ALA A 349 19.49 13.77 2.65
CA ALA A 349 18.67 13.94 3.85
C ALA A 349 19.32 13.30 5.07
N TRP A 350 19.88 12.09 4.93
CA TRP A 350 20.59 11.43 6.02
C TRP A 350 21.83 12.21 6.48
N LYS A 351 22.63 12.70 5.54
CA LYS A 351 23.78 13.55 5.86
C LYS A 351 23.33 14.85 6.55
N PHE A 352 22.36 15.54 5.96
CA PHE A 352 21.80 16.78 6.47
C PHE A 352 21.29 16.64 7.91
N PHE A 353 20.53 15.58 8.19
CA PHE A 353 19.99 15.30 9.53
C PHE A 353 21.11 15.16 10.57
N ARG A 354 22.19 14.44 10.25
CA ARG A 354 23.35 14.29 11.15
C ARG A 354 24.09 15.61 11.34
N ASP A 355 24.37 16.32 10.25
CA ASP A 355 25.12 17.58 10.27
C ASP A 355 24.37 18.69 11.03
N LYS A 356 23.03 18.64 11.00
CA LYS A 356 22.14 19.64 11.61
C LYS A 356 21.47 19.16 12.89
N TRP A 357 21.88 18.01 13.44
CA TRP A 357 21.24 17.38 14.61
C TRP A 357 21.09 18.34 15.79
N LYS A 358 22.13 19.12 16.14
CA LYS A 358 22.06 20.08 17.25
C LYS A 358 20.96 21.14 17.07
N ILE A 359 20.75 21.61 15.83
CA ILE A 359 19.73 22.61 15.50
C ILE A 359 18.34 21.97 15.57
N LEU A 360 18.19 20.78 15.00
CA LEU A 360 16.93 20.06 14.99
C LEU A 360 16.51 19.67 16.41
N ASN A 361 17.42 19.10 17.21
CA ASN A 361 17.13 18.71 18.58
C ASN A 361 16.70 19.90 19.44
N ALA A 362 17.41 21.04 19.35
CA ALA A 362 17.04 22.24 20.11
C ALA A 362 15.70 22.88 19.67
N ARG A 363 15.22 22.58 18.46
CA ARG A 363 13.96 23.12 17.92
C ARG A 363 12.72 22.32 18.36
N TYR A 364 12.88 21.02 18.64
CA TYR A 364 11.77 20.11 18.94
C TYR A 364 11.89 19.37 20.29
N GLU A 365 12.89 19.69 21.11
CA GLU A 365 12.83 19.49 22.57
C GLU A 365 11.72 20.37 23.18
#